data_AF-A0A948MMP4-F1
#
_entry.id   AF-A0A948MMP4-F1
#
_cell.length_a   1.000
_cell.length_b   1.000
_cell.length_c   1.000
_cell.angle_alpha   90.00
_cell.angle_beta   90.00
_cell.angle_gamma   90.00
#
_symmetry.space_group_name_H-M   'P 1'
#
loop_
_entity.id
_entity.type
_entity.pdbx_description
1 polymer ?
#
loop_
_entity_poly.entity_id
_entity_poly.type
_entity_poly.pdbx_seq_one_letter_code
_entity_poly.pdbx_strand_id
1 'polypeptide(L)'
;MALKDRLLEAALPHIPFDGWSLTALRLGAEEAGLGIEAVEKAFPRGAVDAIEHFIAKADRDMLAALDGLDLPSLKIRERIGLAVRTRLEQAGAHKEAVRKALAFTAMPQHAGLAARSLYRTVDAIWYAAGDTATDFNFYTKRALLAGVYSTTLLFWLEDRSEGNAESWAFLDRRIGNVMQIPKLTGRIKGLASKLPNPMLLFRGPGRA
;
A
#
# COMPACT_ATOMS: atom_id res chain seq x y z
N MET A 1 -6.10 19.76 13.41
CA MET A 1 -5.60 18.37 13.44
C MET A 1 -6.47 17.54 14.37
N ALA A 2 -6.91 16.34 13.96
CA ALA A 2 -7.78 15.49 14.78
C ALA A 2 -7.04 14.95 16.02
N LEU A 3 -7.75 14.62 17.10
CA LEU A 3 -7.14 14.13 18.35
C LEU A 3 -6.22 12.91 18.12
N LYS A 4 -6.67 11.95 17.30
CA LYS A 4 -5.88 10.76 16.97
C LYS A 4 -4.56 11.08 16.26
N ASP A 5 -4.57 12.09 15.38
CA ASP A 5 -3.35 12.53 14.69
C ASP A 5 -2.36 13.15 15.68
N ARG A 6 -2.84 14.01 16.59
CA ARG A 6 -2.00 14.61 17.64
C ARG A 6 -1.37 13.57 18.56
N LEU A 7 -2.16 12.60 19.02
CA LEU A 7 -1.67 11.51 19.88
C LEU A 7 -0.66 10.63 19.15
N LEU A 8 -0.94 10.29 17.88
CA LEU A 8 -0.04 9.50 17.05
C LEU A 8 1.30 10.22 16.86
N GLU A 9 1.28 11.49 16.44
CA GLU A 9 2.49 12.26 16.18
C GLU A 9 3.36 12.41 17.43
N ALA A 10 2.72 12.62 18.59
CA ALA A 10 3.44 12.68 19.86
C ALA A 10 4.03 11.32 20.28
N ALA A 11 3.43 10.21 19.86
CA ALA A 11 3.94 8.87 20.17
C ALA A 11 5.06 8.39 19.23
N LEU A 12 5.12 8.88 17.99
CA LEU A 12 6.09 8.43 16.98
C LEU A 12 7.56 8.44 17.46
N PRO A 13 8.05 9.42 18.24
CA PRO A 13 9.41 9.41 18.78
C PRO A 13 9.72 8.26 19.74
N HIS A 14 8.70 7.72 20.43
CA HIS A 14 8.85 6.66 21.44
C HIS A 14 8.84 5.26 20.83
N ILE A 15 8.16 5.09 19.68
CA ILE A 15 7.99 3.79 19.01
C ILE A 15 9.30 3.07 18.67
N PRO A 16 10.39 3.74 18.22
CA PRO A 16 11.67 3.08 17.99
C PRO A 16 12.19 2.29 19.20
N PHE A 17 11.89 2.74 20.42
CA PHE A 17 12.33 2.10 21.65
C PHE A 17 11.24 1.17 22.20
N ASP A 18 10.07 1.72 22.49
CA ASP A 18 8.97 1.02 23.19
C ASP A 18 8.06 0.19 22.27
N GLY A 19 8.29 0.29 20.96
CA GLY A 19 7.44 -0.33 19.94
C GLY A 19 6.04 0.27 19.88
N TRP A 20 5.18 -0.37 19.10
CA TRP A 20 3.76 -0.04 19.09
C TRP A 20 3.10 -0.62 20.35
N SER A 21 3.05 0.19 21.41
CA SER A 21 2.58 -0.21 22.73
C SER A 21 1.75 0.90 23.38
N LEU A 22 0.92 0.54 24.38
CA LEU A 22 0.22 1.54 25.20
C LEU A 22 1.21 2.43 25.94
N THR A 23 2.37 1.91 26.33
CA THR A 23 3.44 2.70 26.96
C THR A 23 3.89 3.84 26.06
N ALA A 24 4.28 3.54 24.80
CA ALA A 24 4.69 4.56 23.83
C ALA A 24 3.61 5.62 23.59
N LEU A 25 2.35 5.18 23.47
CA LEU A 25 1.21 6.07 23.26
C LEU A 25 0.94 6.99 24.46
N ARG A 26 1.07 6.47 25.68
CA ARG A 26 0.88 7.23 26.92
C ARG A 26 2.00 8.24 27.16
N LEU A 27 3.25 7.86 26.91
CA LEU A 27 4.40 8.77 26.98
C LEU A 27 4.22 9.95 26.03
N GLY A 28 3.89 9.69 24.76
CA GLY A 28 3.60 10.76 23.81
C GLY A 28 2.43 11.65 24.23
N ALA A 29 1.35 11.06 24.75
CA ALA A 29 0.20 11.83 25.22
C ALA A 29 0.51 12.75 26.41
N GLU A 30 1.34 12.27 27.35
CA GLU A 30 1.78 13.03 28.51
C GLU A 30 2.65 14.23 28.09
N GLU A 31 3.66 14.00 27.25
CA GLU A 31 4.54 15.06 26.73
C GLU A 31 3.77 16.11 25.91
N ALA A 32 2.72 15.69 25.21
CA ALA A 32 1.85 16.59 24.44
C ALA A 32 0.76 17.29 25.27
N GLY A 33 0.69 17.04 26.59
CA GLY A 33 -0.33 17.60 27.48
C GLY A 33 -1.76 17.16 27.16
N LEU A 34 -1.93 15.98 26.56
CA LEU A 34 -3.23 15.45 26.11
C LEU A 34 -3.92 14.54 27.13
N GLY A 35 -3.21 14.10 28.16
CA GLY A 35 -3.71 13.20 29.19
C GLY A 35 -3.79 11.74 28.74
N ILE A 36 -3.51 10.82 29.66
CA ILE A 36 -3.47 9.37 29.36
C ILE A 36 -4.84 8.83 28.94
N GLU A 37 -5.93 9.33 29.54
CA GLU A 37 -7.30 8.91 29.20
C GLU A 37 -7.67 9.18 27.73
N ALA A 38 -7.06 10.20 27.11
CA ALA A 38 -7.26 10.50 25.71
C ALA A 38 -6.75 9.36 24.81
N VAL A 39 -5.70 8.65 25.22
CA VAL A 39 -5.18 7.47 24.50
C VAL A 39 -6.21 6.36 24.48
N GLU A 40 -6.81 6.05 25.63
CA GLU A 40 -7.78 4.94 25.76
C GLU A 40 -9.06 5.24 24.97
N LYS A 41 -9.50 6.51 24.99
CA LYS A 41 -10.64 6.97 24.19
C LYS A 41 -10.34 6.94 22.69
N ALA A 42 -9.13 7.32 22.28
CA ALA A 42 -8.73 7.38 20.88
C ALA A 42 -8.40 6.01 20.28
N PHE A 43 -7.78 5.13 21.08
CA PHE A 43 -7.23 3.84 20.69
C PHE A 43 -7.66 2.75 21.69
N PRO A 44 -8.96 2.39 21.75
CA PRO A 44 -9.47 1.41 22.70
C PRO A 44 -8.85 0.00 22.54
N ARG A 45 -8.37 -0.36 21.34
CA ARG A 45 -7.60 -1.60 21.07
C ARG A 45 -6.08 -1.37 21.13
N GLY A 46 -5.64 -0.24 21.69
CA GLY A 46 -4.24 0.13 21.86
C GLY A 46 -3.47 0.18 20.55
N ALA A 47 -2.36 -0.56 20.48
CA ALA A 47 -1.45 -0.60 19.35
C ALA A 47 -2.13 -0.92 18.00
N VAL A 48 -3.16 -1.79 18.01
CA VAL A 48 -3.94 -2.14 16.82
C VAL A 48 -4.56 -0.90 16.18
N ASP A 49 -5.24 -0.08 16.99
CA ASP A 49 -5.89 1.14 16.49
C ASP A 49 -4.87 2.21 16.10
N ALA A 50 -3.79 2.32 16.86
CA ALA A 50 -2.72 3.28 16.57
C ALA A 50 -2.01 2.98 15.25
N ILE A 51 -1.69 1.70 14.97
CA ILE A 51 -1.11 1.27 13.70
C ILE A 51 -2.10 1.47 12.55
N GLU A 52 -3.36 1.07 12.72
CA GLU A 52 -4.41 1.27 11.71
C GLU A 52 -4.54 2.76 11.37
N HIS A 53 -4.54 3.62 12.40
CA HIS A 53 -4.58 5.07 12.24
C HIS A 53 -3.32 5.64 11.59
N PHE A 54 -2.14 5.13 11.94
CA PHE A 54 -0.85 5.52 11.34
C PHE A 54 -0.82 5.24 9.83
N ILE A 55 -1.21 4.04 9.42
CA ILE A 55 -1.29 3.68 8.00
C ILE A 55 -2.35 4.54 7.31
N ALA A 56 -3.48 4.79 7.95
CA ALA A 56 -4.55 5.60 7.38
C ALA A 56 -4.20 7.08 7.24
N LYS A 57 -3.47 7.63 8.21
CA LYS A 57 -2.94 8.99 8.12
C LYS A 57 -1.95 9.11 6.96
N ALA A 58 -1.01 8.17 6.84
CA ALA A 58 -0.06 8.18 5.72
C ALA A 58 -0.73 8.13 4.34
N ASP A 59 -1.84 7.38 4.20
CA ASP A 59 -2.60 7.38 2.94
C ASP A 59 -3.30 8.73 2.69
N ARG A 60 -3.86 9.38 3.73
CA ARG A 60 -4.45 10.72 3.61
C ARG A 60 -3.41 11.78 3.26
N ASP A 61 -2.26 11.73 3.91
CA ASP A 61 -1.16 12.68 3.70
C ASP A 61 -0.56 12.52 2.28
N MET A 62 -0.50 11.29 1.77
CA MET A 62 -0.15 11.01 0.37
C MET A 62 -1.17 11.65 -0.57
N LEU A 63 -2.47 11.40 -0.38
CA LEU A 63 -3.52 11.98 -1.22
C LEU A 63 -3.49 13.51 -1.21
N ALA A 64 -3.35 14.11 -0.03
CA ALA A 64 -3.28 15.57 0.12
C ALA A 64 -2.07 16.17 -0.60
N ALA A 65 -0.91 15.50 -0.56
CA ALA A 65 0.29 15.95 -1.28
C ALA A 65 0.15 15.83 -2.81
N LEU A 66 -0.63 14.86 -3.28
CA LEU A 66 -0.87 14.63 -4.71
C LEU A 66 -1.93 15.55 -5.32
N ASP A 67 -2.88 16.04 -4.53
CA ASP A 67 -4.00 16.90 -4.98
C ASP A 67 -3.52 18.22 -5.62
N GLY A 68 -2.35 18.73 -5.19
CA GLY A 68 -1.75 19.96 -5.74
C GLY A 68 -0.95 19.77 -7.03
N LEU A 69 -0.88 18.56 -7.59
CA LEU A 69 -0.05 18.25 -8.75
C LEU A 69 -0.89 18.05 -10.02
N ASP A 70 -0.34 18.40 -11.18
CA ASP A 70 -0.94 18.08 -12.48
C ASP A 70 -0.72 16.60 -12.85
N LEU A 71 -1.35 15.71 -12.07
CA LEU A 71 -1.36 14.28 -12.33
C LEU A 71 -1.96 13.92 -13.70
N PRO A 72 -3.03 14.59 -14.21
CA PRO A 72 -3.59 14.29 -15.52
C PRO A 72 -2.60 14.34 -16.68
N SER A 73 -1.56 15.19 -16.63
CA SER A 73 -0.52 15.25 -17.66
C SER A 73 0.41 14.03 -17.70
N LEU A 74 0.50 13.27 -16.60
CA LEU A 74 1.36 12.10 -16.46
C LEU A 74 0.70 10.83 -16.98
N LYS A 75 1.49 9.86 -17.44
CA LYS A 75 0.98 8.51 -17.76
C LYS A 75 0.59 7.79 -16.47
N ILE A 76 -0.36 6.85 -16.55
CA ILE A 76 -0.85 6.09 -15.38
C ILE A 76 0.28 5.46 -14.54
N ARG A 77 1.32 4.93 -15.19
CA ARG A 77 2.48 4.33 -14.51
C ARG A 77 3.29 5.36 -13.70
N GLU A 78 3.39 6.59 -14.21
CA GLU A 78 4.12 7.69 -13.58
C GLU A 78 3.32 8.20 -12.38
N ARG A 79 2.00 8.29 -12.50
CA ARG A 79 1.10 8.63 -11.37
C ARG A 79 1.21 7.61 -10.23
N ILE A 80 1.19 6.30 -10.55
CA ILE A 80 1.35 5.23 -9.55
C ILE A 80 2.72 5.31 -8.89
N GLY A 81 3.79 5.45 -9.68
CA GLY A 81 5.15 5.56 -9.16
C GLY A 81 5.31 6.75 -8.23
N LEU A 82 4.79 7.92 -8.64
CA LEU A 82 4.77 9.13 -7.83
C LEU A 82 4.02 8.92 -6.52
N ALA A 83 2.81 8.36 -6.55
CA ALA A 83 2.02 8.13 -5.35
C ALA A 83 2.72 7.19 -4.35
N VAL A 84 3.26 6.06 -4.82
CA VAL A 84 4.02 5.13 -3.97
C VAL A 84 5.24 5.84 -3.37
N ARG A 85 6.00 6.58 -4.19
CA ARG A 85 7.19 7.32 -3.76
C ARG A 85 6.84 8.37 -2.71
N THR A 86 5.87 9.25 -2.98
CA THR A 86 5.42 10.29 -2.04
C THR A 86 5.06 9.71 -0.69
N ARG A 87 4.29 8.62 -0.68
CA ARG A 87 3.88 7.95 0.56
C ARG A 87 5.05 7.41 1.37
N LEU A 88 6.05 6.82 0.71
CA LEU A 88 7.23 6.28 1.38
C LEU A 88 8.18 7.40 1.84
N GLU A 89 8.39 8.44 1.02
CA GLU A 89 9.20 9.60 1.39
C GLU A 89 8.65 10.33 2.62
N GLN A 90 7.33 10.52 2.71
CA GLN A 90 6.68 11.10 3.90
C GLN A 90 6.93 10.29 5.18
N ALA A 91 7.13 8.98 5.07
CA ALA A 91 7.46 8.12 6.20
C ALA A 91 8.97 8.07 6.51
N GLY A 92 9.82 8.78 5.76
CA GLY A 92 11.28 8.69 5.83
C GLY A 92 11.86 8.94 7.22
N ALA A 93 11.33 9.92 7.96
CA ALA A 93 11.76 10.21 9.32
C ALA A 93 11.37 9.13 10.35
N HIS A 94 10.47 8.21 9.97
CA HIS A 94 9.88 7.21 10.85
C HIS A 94 10.01 5.77 10.31
N LYS A 95 11.09 5.47 9.57
CA LYS A 95 11.38 4.13 9.03
C LYS A 95 11.28 3.03 10.09
N GLU A 96 11.77 3.27 11.31
CA GLU A 96 11.71 2.29 12.39
C GLU A 96 10.28 2.04 12.88
N ALA A 97 9.44 3.07 12.95
CA ALA A 97 8.02 2.90 13.27
C ALA A 97 7.31 2.04 12.22
N VAL A 98 7.63 2.24 10.93
CA VAL A 98 7.13 1.41 9.83
C VAL A 98 7.61 -0.04 9.97
N ARG A 99 8.89 -0.26 10.26
CA ARG A 99 9.45 -1.60 10.48
C ARG A 99 8.75 -2.34 11.61
N LYS A 100 8.53 -1.68 12.74
CA LYS A 100 7.81 -2.26 13.87
C LYS A 100 6.33 -2.50 13.57
N ALA A 101 5.69 -1.64 12.80
CA ALA A 101 4.31 -1.87 12.34
C ALA A 101 4.21 -3.11 11.44
N LEU A 102 5.18 -3.30 10.53
CA LEU A 102 5.26 -4.51 9.71
C LEU A 102 5.46 -5.77 10.56
N ALA A 103 6.41 -5.74 11.51
CA ALA A 103 6.63 -6.87 12.42
C ALA A 103 5.37 -7.21 13.24
N PHE A 104 4.67 -6.18 13.74
CA PHE A 104 3.41 -6.35 14.46
C PHE A 104 2.33 -6.99 13.58
N THR A 105 2.12 -6.43 12.38
CA THR A 105 1.05 -6.87 11.47
C THR A 105 1.34 -8.20 10.76
N ALA A 106 2.60 -8.66 10.75
CA ALA A 106 2.99 -9.97 10.23
C ALA A 106 2.51 -11.13 11.13
N MET A 107 2.18 -10.87 12.40
CA MET A 107 1.67 -11.93 13.28
C MET A 107 0.28 -12.40 12.81
N PRO A 108 -0.02 -13.71 12.83
CA PRO A 108 -1.26 -14.26 12.26
C PRO A 108 -2.55 -13.62 12.79
N GLN A 109 -2.62 -13.30 14.08
CA GLN A 109 -3.78 -12.65 14.70
C GLN A 109 -4.04 -11.23 14.16
N HIS A 110 -3.06 -10.62 13.49
CA HIS A 110 -3.16 -9.29 12.88
C HIS A 110 -3.23 -9.33 11.35
N ALA A 111 -3.27 -10.53 10.73
CA ALA A 111 -3.32 -10.68 9.28
C ALA A 111 -4.51 -9.94 8.64
N GLY A 112 -5.66 -9.92 9.32
CA GLY A 112 -6.83 -9.17 8.86
C GLY A 112 -6.62 -7.65 8.85
N LEU A 113 -5.92 -7.11 9.86
CA LEU A 113 -5.53 -5.69 9.90
C LEU A 113 -4.56 -5.38 8.76
N ALA A 114 -3.54 -6.24 8.58
CA ALA A 114 -2.54 -6.08 7.52
C ALA A 114 -3.19 -6.03 6.13
N ALA A 115 -4.05 -7.02 5.83
CA ALA A 115 -4.72 -7.14 4.54
C ALA A 115 -5.65 -5.95 4.24
N ARG A 116 -6.49 -5.54 5.21
CA ARG A 116 -7.38 -4.38 5.04
C ARG A 116 -6.60 -3.09 4.86
N SER A 117 -5.53 -2.90 5.64
CA SER A 117 -4.68 -1.71 5.56
C SER A 117 -3.97 -1.61 4.22
N LEU A 118 -3.36 -2.71 3.77
CA LEU A 118 -2.71 -2.79 2.45
C LEU A 118 -3.70 -2.54 1.32
N TYR A 119 -4.87 -3.17 1.37
CA TYR A 119 -5.93 -2.96 0.39
C TYR A 119 -6.33 -1.48 0.30
N ARG A 120 -6.56 -0.84 1.45
CA ARG A 120 -6.93 0.59 1.52
C ARG A 120 -5.83 1.49 0.96
N THR A 121 -4.57 1.19 1.23
CA THR A 121 -3.42 1.92 0.66
C THR A 121 -3.37 1.80 -0.86
N VAL A 122 -3.47 0.59 -1.42
CA VAL A 122 -3.40 0.41 -2.88
C VAL A 122 -4.63 0.97 -3.59
N ASP A 123 -5.78 0.93 -2.93
CA ASP A 123 -7.01 1.57 -3.42
C ASP A 123 -6.86 3.09 -3.48
N ALA A 124 -6.31 3.71 -2.43
CA ALA A 124 -6.00 5.14 -2.41
C ALA A 124 -5.00 5.55 -3.50
N ILE A 125 -3.96 4.73 -3.76
CA ILE A 125 -3.01 4.97 -4.85
C ILE A 125 -3.71 4.91 -6.21
N TRP A 126 -4.57 3.91 -6.45
CA TRP A 126 -5.33 3.81 -7.70
C TRP A 126 -6.34 4.94 -7.87
N TYR A 127 -6.97 5.37 -6.78
CA TYR A 127 -7.83 6.55 -6.76
C TYR A 127 -7.05 7.79 -7.19
N ALA A 128 -5.88 8.05 -6.60
CA ALA A 128 -5.01 9.17 -6.99
C ALA A 128 -4.54 9.09 -8.45
N ALA A 129 -4.32 7.87 -8.95
CA ALA A 129 -3.91 7.65 -10.33
C ALA A 129 -5.05 7.90 -11.36
N GLY A 130 -6.30 8.04 -10.89
CA GLY A 130 -7.49 8.27 -11.71
C GLY A 130 -8.11 6.98 -12.26
N ASP A 131 -8.02 5.86 -11.54
CA ASP A 131 -8.68 4.61 -11.93
C ASP A 131 -10.21 4.73 -11.85
N THR A 132 -10.89 4.45 -12.97
CA THR A 132 -12.36 4.41 -13.05
C THR A 132 -12.91 3.00 -13.28
N ALA A 133 -12.07 1.96 -13.18
CA ALA A 133 -12.49 0.59 -13.41
C ALA A 133 -13.42 0.11 -12.27
N THR A 134 -14.48 -0.64 -12.60
CA THR A 134 -15.44 -1.18 -11.62
C THR A 134 -15.63 -2.70 -11.74
N ASP A 135 -14.90 -3.34 -12.66
CA ASP A 135 -15.05 -4.73 -13.09
C ASP A 135 -13.88 -5.62 -12.62
N PHE A 136 -13.71 -6.83 -13.15
CA PHE A 136 -12.62 -7.76 -12.76
C PHE A 136 -11.21 -7.13 -12.83
N ASN A 137 -11.05 -6.11 -13.68
CA ASN A 137 -9.84 -5.30 -13.79
C ASN A 137 -9.52 -4.57 -12.48
N PHE A 138 -10.54 -4.13 -11.73
CA PHE A 138 -10.44 -3.43 -10.44
C PHE A 138 -9.67 -4.26 -9.41
N TYR A 139 -10.06 -5.53 -9.21
CA TYR A 139 -9.44 -6.43 -8.22
C TYR A 139 -8.03 -6.85 -8.65
N THR A 140 -7.86 -7.17 -9.94
CA THR A 140 -6.55 -7.58 -10.48
C THR A 140 -5.51 -6.47 -10.35
N LYS A 141 -5.89 -5.23 -10.67
CA LYS A 141 -5.04 -4.04 -10.52
C LYS A 141 -4.57 -3.84 -9.07
N ARG A 142 -5.47 -4.01 -8.10
CA ARG A 142 -5.16 -3.86 -6.67
C ARG A 142 -4.25 -4.98 -6.17
N ALA A 143 -4.50 -6.22 -6.57
CA ALA A 143 -3.64 -7.34 -6.21
C ALA A 143 -2.21 -7.17 -6.76
N LEU A 144 -2.07 -6.76 -8.02
CA LEU A 144 -0.76 -6.51 -8.63
C LEU A 144 -0.03 -5.34 -7.96
N LEU A 145 -0.74 -4.24 -7.69
CA LEU A 145 -0.15 -3.09 -6.99
C LEU A 145 0.22 -3.43 -5.54
N ALA A 146 -0.54 -4.28 -4.85
CA ALA A 146 -0.19 -4.76 -3.51
C ALA A 146 1.16 -5.49 -3.49
N GLY A 147 1.44 -6.32 -4.51
CA GLY A 147 2.75 -6.95 -4.68
C GLY A 147 3.87 -5.94 -4.94
N VAL A 148 3.64 -4.98 -5.83
CA VAL A 148 4.62 -3.90 -6.12
C VAL A 148 4.91 -3.07 -4.87
N TYR A 149 3.86 -2.60 -4.19
CA TYR A 149 3.97 -1.78 -2.99
C TYR A 149 4.70 -2.52 -1.87
N SER A 150 4.28 -3.74 -1.54
CA SER A 150 4.86 -4.51 -0.43
C SER A 150 6.35 -4.81 -0.65
N THR A 151 6.73 -5.19 -1.87
CA THR A 151 8.15 -5.46 -2.19
C THR A 151 8.98 -4.19 -2.23
N THR A 152 8.43 -3.07 -2.71
CA THR A 152 9.11 -1.77 -2.70
C THR A 152 9.30 -1.25 -1.28
N LEU A 153 8.28 -1.39 -0.42
CA LEU A 153 8.34 -1.02 0.99
C LEU A 153 9.47 -1.76 1.72
N LEU A 154 9.57 -3.09 1.52
CA LEU A 154 10.63 -3.89 2.12
C LEU A 154 12.02 -3.49 1.62
N PHE A 155 12.17 -3.23 0.32
CA PHE A 155 13.42 -2.75 -0.26
C PHE A 155 13.80 -1.38 0.31
N TRP A 156 12.83 -0.45 0.37
CA TRP A 156 13.02 0.90 0.88
C TRP A 156 13.42 0.97 2.36
N LEU A 157 12.95 0.03 3.18
CA LEU A 157 13.37 -0.06 4.58
C LEU A 157 14.86 -0.38 4.73
N GLU A 158 15.46 -1.09 3.78
CA GLU A 158 16.88 -1.48 3.79
C GLU A 158 17.78 -0.56 2.96
N ASP A 159 17.19 0.28 2.11
CA ASP A 159 17.94 1.15 1.21
C ASP A 159 18.75 2.22 1.97
N ARG A 160 20.05 2.24 1.70
CA ARG A 160 21.04 3.19 2.24
C ARG A 160 21.62 4.13 1.19
N SER A 161 21.16 4.04 -0.05
CA SER A 161 21.56 4.94 -1.13
C SER A 161 21.07 6.37 -0.86
N GLU A 162 21.78 7.35 -1.40
CA GLU A 162 21.40 8.76 -1.28
C GLU A 162 19.97 8.98 -1.81
N GLY A 163 19.12 9.60 -1.01
CA GLY A 163 17.73 9.86 -1.37
C GLY A 163 16.87 8.62 -1.62
N ASN A 164 17.32 7.41 -1.24
CA ASN A 164 16.71 6.12 -1.59
C ASN A 164 16.62 5.87 -3.10
N ALA A 165 17.64 6.32 -3.87
CA ALA A 165 17.68 6.19 -5.32
C ALA A 165 17.49 4.74 -5.81
N GLU A 166 18.04 3.76 -5.09
CA GLU A 166 17.90 2.34 -5.46
C GLU A 166 16.44 1.86 -5.30
N SER A 167 15.72 2.34 -4.29
CA SER A 167 14.29 2.06 -4.08
C SER A 167 13.44 2.57 -5.23
N TRP A 168 13.72 3.78 -5.71
CA TRP A 168 12.97 4.37 -6.83
C TRP A 168 13.24 3.62 -8.13
N ALA A 169 14.50 3.26 -8.39
CA ALA A 169 14.84 2.41 -9.52
C ALA A 169 14.19 1.01 -9.41
N PHE A 170 14.09 0.45 -8.20
CA PHE A 170 13.40 -0.81 -7.95
C PHE A 170 11.89 -0.70 -8.24
N LEU A 171 11.24 0.34 -7.73
CA LEU A 171 9.82 0.64 -7.96
C LEU A 171 9.51 0.73 -9.45
N ASP A 172 10.30 1.50 -10.20
CA ASP A 172 10.11 1.68 -11.66
C ASP A 172 10.17 0.34 -12.41
N ARG A 173 11.13 -0.54 -12.05
CA ARG A 173 11.22 -1.90 -12.60
C ARG A 173 9.99 -2.73 -12.26
N ARG A 174 9.49 -2.66 -11.01
CA ARG A 174 8.32 -3.44 -10.57
C ARG A 174 7.04 -2.99 -11.27
N ILE A 175 6.81 -1.68 -11.41
CA ILE A 175 5.69 -1.13 -12.19
C ILE A 175 5.82 -1.56 -13.65
N GLY A 176 7.01 -1.43 -14.24
CA GLY A 176 7.30 -1.86 -15.61
C GLY A 176 6.91 -3.32 -15.88
N ASN A 177 7.24 -4.23 -14.94
CA ASN A 177 6.91 -5.65 -15.04
C ASN A 177 5.39 -5.89 -15.02
N VAL A 178 4.67 -5.27 -14.08
CA VAL A 178 3.22 -5.43 -13.94
C VAL A 178 2.47 -4.96 -15.19
N MET A 179 2.95 -3.89 -15.85
CA MET A 179 2.34 -3.38 -17.08
C MET A 179 2.48 -4.34 -18.28
N GLN A 180 3.32 -5.38 -18.20
CA GLN A 180 3.42 -6.41 -19.24
C GLN A 180 2.45 -7.58 -19.02
N ILE A 181 1.95 -7.79 -17.80
CA ILE A 181 1.09 -8.94 -17.46
C ILE A 181 -0.20 -8.97 -18.30
N PRO A 182 -0.96 -7.88 -18.45
CA PRO A 182 -2.15 -7.87 -19.30
C PRO A 182 -1.86 -8.16 -20.78
N LYS A 183 -0.67 -7.77 -21.28
CA LYS A 183 -0.25 -8.04 -22.66
C LYS A 183 0.01 -9.52 -22.89
N LEU A 184 0.58 -10.19 -21.88
CA LEU A 184 0.86 -11.62 -21.94
C LEU A 184 -0.44 -12.44 -21.94
N THR A 185 -1.38 -12.14 -21.04
CA THR A 185 -2.67 -12.84 -20.99
C THR A 185 -3.52 -12.60 -22.23
N GLY A 186 -3.52 -11.37 -22.77
CA GLY A 186 -4.18 -11.04 -24.04
C GLY A 186 -3.61 -11.79 -25.23
N ARG A 187 -2.28 -11.93 -25.33
CA ARG A 187 -1.61 -12.72 -26.38
C ARG A 187 -1.97 -14.19 -26.31
N ILE A 188 -1.96 -14.79 -25.11
CA ILE A 188 -2.31 -16.21 -24.91
C ILE A 188 -3.77 -16.46 -25.29
N LYS A 189 -4.70 -15.60 -24.85
CA LYS A 189 -6.12 -15.70 -25.21
C LYS A 189 -6.34 -15.56 -26.72
N GLY A 190 -5.64 -14.62 -27.36
CA GLY A 190 -5.69 -14.41 -28.81
C GLY A 190 -5.10 -15.56 -29.62
N LEU A 191 -4.09 -16.25 -29.09
CA LEU A 191 -3.53 -17.47 -29.69
C LEU A 191 -4.48 -18.66 -29.51
N ALA A 192 -5.06 -18.82 -28.32
CA ALA A 192 -6.03 -19.86 -28.01
C ALA A 192 -7.32 -19.73 -28.84
N SER A 193 -7.78 -18.51 -29.12
CA SER A 193 -8.94 -18.28 -30.01
C SER A 193 -8.65 -18.54 -31.49
N LYS A 194 -7.37 -18.64 -31.88
CA LYS A 194 -6.93 -18.98 -33.25
C LYS A 194 -6.65 -20.48 -33.41
N LEU A 195 -6.62 -21.24 -32.32
CA LEU A 195 -6.56 -22.69 -32.39
C LEU A 195 -7.94 -23.21 -32.79
N PRO A 196 -8.02 -24.17 -33.74
CA PRO A 196 -9.30 -24.78 -34.08
C PRO A 196 -9.93 -25.37 -32.82
N ASN A 197 -11.25 -25.18 -32.68
CA ASN A 197 -12.01 -25.68 -31.54
C ASN A 197 -11.71 -27.19 -31.38
N PRO A 198 -11.18 -27.65 -30.23
CA PRO A 198 -10.78 -29.05 -30.07
C PRO A 198 -11.95 -30.03 -30.23
N MET A 199 -13.19 -29.54 -30.10
CA MET A 199 -14.42 -30.31 -30.36
C MET A 199 -14.71 -30.55 -31.85
N LEU A 200 -14.11 -29.80 -32.78
CA LEU A 200 -14.24 -30.03 -34.23
C LEU A 200 -13.38 -31.20 -34.72
N LEU A 201 -12.38 -31.64 -33.93
CA LEU A 201 -11.56 -32.81 -34.24
C LEU A 201 -12.25 -34.15 -33.90
N PHE A 202 -13.41 -34.12 -33.23
CA PHE A 202 -14.16 -35.31 -32.81
C PHE A 202 -15.51 -35.52 -33.52
N ARG A 203 -15.83 -34.73 -34.56
CA ARG A 203 -16.98 -35.02 -35.42
C ARG A 203 -16.59 -36.08 -36.45
N GLY A 204 -16.75 -37.36 -36.07
CA GLY A 204 -16.74 -38.48 -37.02
C GLY A 204 -17.89 -38.36 -38.03
N PRO A 205 -17.76 -38.95 -39.24
CA PRO A 205 -18.75 -38.81 -40.29
C PRO A 205 -20.08 -39.41 -39.85
N GLY A 206 -21.14 -38.60 -39.90
CA GLY A 206 -22.51 -39.04 -39.62
C GLY A 206 -22.92 -40.16 -40.56
N ARG A 207 -23.42 -41.26 -40.00
CA ARG A 207 -24.05 -42.32 -40.77
C ARG A 207 -25.46 -41.90 -41.14
N ALA A 208 -25.75 -41.96 -42.44
CA ALA A 208 -27.06 -41.92 -43.05
C ALA A 208 -27.90 -43.15 -42.67
#